data_AF-A0A7C3EWW0-F1
#
_entry.id   AF-A0A7C3EWW0-F1
#
_cell.length_a   1.000
_cell.length_b   1.000
_cell.length_c   1.000
_cell.angle_alpha   90.00
_cell.angle_beta   90.00
_cell.angle_gamma   90.00
#
_symmetry.space_group_name_H-M   'P 1'
#
loop_
_entity.id
_entity.type
_entity.pdbx_description
1 polymer ?
#
loop_
_entity_poly.entity_id
_entity_poly.type
_entity_poly.pdbx_seq_one_letter_code
_entity_poly.pdbx_strand_id
1 'polypeptide(L)' 'MKIINTVVRKRSLPNYTYLGCSMTKNRSPWCFRLCQPDNKGFGKCGRKAPHFYQGRIQLGIIEFEKQKNKNQSKNLNII' A
#
# COMPACT_ATOMS: atom_id res chain seq x y z
N MET A 1 -17.90 -41.17 -13.29
CA MET A 1 -18.26 -39.75 -13.54
C MET A 1 -17.14 -38.87 -12.98
N LYS A 2 -16.54 -37.97 -13.77
CA LYS A 2 -15.49 -37.05 -13.30
C LYS A 2 -16.15 -35.79 -12.74
N ILE A 3 -15.91 -35.49 -11.46
CA ILE A 3 -16.40 -34.26 -10.82
C ILE A 3 -15.44 -33.14 -11.20
N ILE A 4 -15.91 -32.19 -12.02
CA ILE A 4 -15.15 -31.01 -12.43
C ILE A 4 -15.48 -29.92 -11.41
N ASN A 5 -14.56 -29.65 -10.48
CA ASN A 5 -14.72 -28.55 -9.52
C ASN A 5 -14.46 -27.22 -10.23
N THR A 6 -15.53 -26.56 -10.69
CA THR A 6 -15.46 -25.21 -11.25
C THR A 6 -15.28 -24.19 -10.13
N VAL A 7 -14.06 -23.68 -9.94
CA VAL A 7 -13.78 -22.61 -8.97
C VAL A 7 -14.40 -21.30 -9.46
N VAL A 8 -15.61 -20.99 -8.99
CA VAL A 8 -16.26 -19.69 -9.25
C VAL A 8 -15.51 -18.62 -8.44
N ARG A 9 -14.59 -17.89 -9.08
CA ARG A 9 -13.98 -16.71 -8.46
C ARG A 9 -15.04 -15.63 -8.31
N LYS A 10 -15.56 -15.43 -7.09
CA LYS A 10 -16.39 -14.26 -6.75
C LYS A 10 -15.61 -12.99 -7.13
N ARG A 11 -16.04 -12.28 -8.17
CA ARG A 11 -15.48 -10.99 -8.55
C ARG A 11 -16.07 -9.94 -7.61
N SER A 12 -15.29 -9.46 -6.65
CA SER A 12 -15.66 -8.27 -5.87
C SER A 12 -15.60 -7.04 -6.77
N LEU A 13 -16.58 -6.15 -6.66
CA LEU A 13 -16.45 -4.81 -7.24
C LEU A 13 -15.21 -4.13 -6.65
N PRO A 14 -14.37 -3.47 -7.48
CA PRO A 14 -13.27 -2.69 -6.95
C PRO A 14 -13.82 -1.58 -6.04
N ASN A 15 -13.03 -1.18 -5.05
CA ASN A 15 -13.36 -0.02 -4.23
C ASN A 15 -13.61 1.19 -5.14
N TYR A 16 -14.54 2.06 -4.74
CA TYR A 16 -14.82 3.29 -5.46
C TYR A 16 -13.53 4.10 -5.64
N THR A 17 -13.22 4.44 -6.90
CA THR A 17 -12.08 5.28 -7.26
C THR A 17 -12.54 6.33 -8.26
N TYR A 18 -11.86 7.48 -8.28
CA TYR A 18 -12.09 8.46 -9.33
C TYR A 18 -11.51 7.89 -10.64
N LEU A 19 -12.24 8.04 -11.76
CA LEU A 19 -11.81 7.64 -13.12
C LEU A 19 -10.65 8.50 -13.67
N GLY A 20 -9.77 8.99 -12.81
CA GLY A 20 -8.71 9.93 -13.08
C GLY A 20 -8.20 10.57 -11.79
N CYS A 21 -7.23 11.49 -11.91
CA CYS A 21 -6.87 12.33 -10.78
C CYS A 21 -8.11 13.09 -10.28
N SER A 22 -8.33 13.18 -8.97
CA SER A 22 -9.47 13.92 -8.42
C SER A 22 -9.47 15.40 -8.81
N MET A 23 -8.29 15.97 -9.07
CA MET A 23 -8.10 17.35 -9.50
C MET A 23 -8.24 17.51 -11.01
N THR A 24 -7.36 16.92 -11.81
CA THR A 24 -7.33 17.13 -13.27
C THR A 24 -8.35 16.30 -14.03
N LYS A 25 -9.03 15.34 -13.37
CA LYS A 25 -9.94 14.34 -13.96
C LYS A 25 -9.32 13.43 -15.03
N ASN A 26 -8.07 13.68 -15.44
CA ASN A 26 -7.32 12.88 -16.39
C ASN A 26 -6.38 11.87 -15.69
N ARG A 27 -5.88 10.90 -16.46
CA ARG A 27 -4.82 9.98 -16.03
C ARG A 27 -3.45 10.62 -16.21
N SER A 28 -3.14 11.66 -15.44
CA SER A 28 -1.80 12.26 -15.44
C SER A 28 -0.75 11.22 -15.02
N PRO A 29 0.41 11.09 -15.71
CA PRO A 29 1.48 10.18 -15.31
C PRO A 29 2.13 10.58 -13.97
N TRP A 30 1.98 11.85 -13.58
CA TRP A 30 2.52 12.41 -12.33
C TRP A 30 1.43 12.47 -11.25
N CYS A 31 1.86 12.39 -9.99
CA CYS A 31 0.97 12.60 -8.84
C CYS A 31 1.19 14.00 -8.26
N PHE A 32 0.17 14.87 -8.33
CA PHE A 32 0.21 16.24 -7.80
C PHE A 32 0.17 16.32 -6.26
N ARG A 33 0.13 15.19 -5.54
CA ARG A 33 0.07 15.12 -4.06
C ARG A 33 -1.07 15.90 -3.39
N LEU A 34 -2.08 16.33 -4.15
CA LEU A 34 -3.25 17.05 -3.61
C LEU A 34 -4.24 16.15 -2.86
N CYS A 35 -4.19 14.83 -3.07
CA CYS A 35 -4.91 13.87 -2.26
C CYS A 35 -3.93 13.08 -1.39
N GLN A 36 -4.25 12.95 -0.10
CA GLN A 36 -3.52 12.05 0.77
C GLN A 36 -3.78 10.60 0.34
N PRO A 37 -2.72 9.79 0.15
CA PRO A 37 -2.89 8.37 -0.13
C PRO A 37 -3.44 7.64 1.11
N ASP A 38 -4.11 6.51 0.88
CA ASP A 38 -4.53 5.60 1.95
C ASP A 38 -3.32 4.90 2.62
N ASN A 39 -3.59 4.08 3.63
CA ASN A 39 -2.56 3.33 4.36
C ASN A 39 -1.77 2.36 3.48
N LYS A 40 -2.28 2.03 2.29
CA LYS A 40 -1.62 1.16 1.30
C LYS A 40 -0.87 1.96 0.23
N GLY A 41 -0.92 3.28 0.31
CA GLY A 41 -0.27 4.19 -0.62
C GLY A 41 -1.09 4.53 -1.86
N PHE A 42 -2.36 4.17 -1.93
CA PHE A 42 -3.22 4.48 -3.09
C PHE A 42 -3.89 5.84 -2.92
N GLY A 43 -3.76 6.68 -3.94
CA GLY A 43 -4.52 7.92 -4.02
C GLY A 43 -5.99 7.65 -4.36
N LYS A 44 -6.83 8.67 -4.18
CA LYS A 44 -8.26 8.64 -4.56
C LYS A 44 -8.50 8.22 -6.02
N CYS A 45 -7.53 8.48 -6.89
CA CYS A 45 -7.54 8.07 -8.30
C CYS A 45 -7.28 6.57 -8.55
N GLY A 46 -7.17 5.76 -7.49
CA GLY A 46 -6.92 4.31 -7.58
C GLY A 46 -5.48 3.93 -7.92
N ARG A 47 -4.56 4.89 -8.02
CA ARG A 47 -3.15 4.62 -8.35
C ARG A 47 -2.26 4.72 -7.11
N LYS A 48 -1.23 3.88 -7.05
CA LYS A 48 -0.21 3.96 -6.01
C LYS A 48 0.59 5.25 -6.17
N ALA A 49 0.63 6.05 -5.13
CA ALA A 49 1.31 7.32 -5.12
C ALA A 49 2.83 7.08 -5.23
N PRO A 50 3.55 7.75 -6.15
CA PRO A 50 4.97 7.49 -6.38
C PRO A 50 5.85 7.66 -5.13
N HIS A 51 5.47 8.58 -4.26
CA HIS A 51 6.17 8.86 -3.02
C HIS A 51 5.91 7.84 -1.91
N PHE A 52 5.04 6.85 -2.15
CA PHE A 52 4.79 5.73 -1.26
C PHE A 52 5.58 4.48 -1.69
N TYR A 53 6.34 4.55 -2.80
CA TYR A 53 7.28 3.48 -3.13
C TYR A 53 8.45 3.51 -2.16
N GLN A 54 8.79 2.33 -1.64
CA GLN A 54 9.95 2.12 -0.79
C GLN A 54 10.97 1.29 -1.56
N GLY A 55 12.20 1.79 -1.68
CA GLY A 55 13.33 1.07 -2.25
C GLY A 55 13.95 0.08 -1.26
N ARG A 56 14.82 -0.80 -1.74
CA ARG A 56 15.51 -1.81 -0.92
C ARG A 56 16.26 -1.20 0.27
N ILE A 57 16.94 -0.07 0.05
CA ILE A 57 17.69 0.64 1.10
C ILE A 57 16.74 1.14 2.19
N GLN A 58 15.64 1.79 1.81
CA GLN A 58 14.63 2.30 2.75
C GLN A 58 14.00 1.15 3.55
N LEU A 59 13.71 0.02 2.90
CA LEU A 59 13.23 -1.18 3.58
C LEU A 59 14.26 -1.71 4.59
N GLY A 60 15.55 -1.72 4.25
CA GLY A 60 16.62 -2.12 5.16
C GLY A 60 16.74 -1.22 6.39
N ILE A 61 16.62 0.10 6.22
CA ILE A 61 16.61 1.05 7.35
C ILE A 61 15.43 0.77 8.27
N ILE A 62 14.22 0.60 7.71
CA ILE A 62 13.01 0.29 8.47
C ILE A 62 13.15 -1.04 9.25
N GLU A 63 13.73 -2.06 8.62
CA GLU A 63 14.00 -3.36 9.25
C GLU A 63 14.97 -3.22 10.42
N PHE A 64 16.07 -2.49 10.22
CA PHE A 64 17.07 -2.23 11.25
C PHE A 64 16.48 -1.46 12.44
N GLU A 65 15.72 -0.40 12.20
CA GLU A 65 15.05 0.37 13.24
C GLU A 65 14.06 -0.48 14.05
N LYS A 66 13.29 -1.35 13.39
CA LYS A 66 12.39 -2.30 14.06
C LYS A 66 13.16 -3.25 14.99
N GLN A 67 14.32 -3.75 14.56
CA GLN A 67 15.15 -4.64 15.37
C GLN A 67 15.74 -3.90 16.58
N LYS A 68 16.28 -2.69 16.36
CA LYS A 68 16.79 -1.84 17.44
C LYS A 68 15.73 -1.57 18.50
N ASN A 69 14.53 -1.18 18.10
CA ASN A 69 13.43 -0.89 19.02
C ASN A 69 13.02 -2.13 19.82
N LYS A 70 12.89 -3.30 19.18
CA LYS A 70 12.60 -4.57 19.89
C LYS A 70 13.64 -4.90 20.96
N ASN A 71 14.92 -4.69 20.66
CA ASN A 71 16.00 -4.97 21.62
C ASN A 71 15.97 -3.98 22.79
N GLN A 72 15.63 -2.72 22.54
CA GLN A 72 15.45 -1.72 23.58
C GLN A 72 14.24 -2.02 24.48
N SER A 73 13.10 -2.44 23.92
CA SER A 73 11.92 -2.83 24.71
C SER A 73 12.19 -4.04 25.60
N LYS A 74 12.98 -5.01 25.11
CA LYS A 74 13.39 -6.17 25.91
C LYS A 74 14.26 -5.78 27.10
N ASN A 75 15.18 -4.84 26.94
CA ASN A 75 16.03 -4.37 28.04
C ASN A 75 15.26 -3.58 29.11
N LEU A 76 14.18 -2.90 28.76
CA LEU A 76 13.32 -2.18 29.72
C LEU A 76 12.43 -3.12 30.55
N ASN A 77 12.15 -4.33 30.07
CA ASN A 77 11.30 -5.32 30.76
C ASN A 77 12.11 -6.31 31.64
N ILE A 78 13.41 -6.09 31.83
CA ILE A 78 14.30 -6.92 32.65
C ILE A 78 14.61 -6.24 34.01
N ILE A 79 14.00 -5.09 34.29
CA ILE A 79 14.10 -4.37 35.58
C ILE A 79 12.80 -4.53 36.36
#